data_AF-A0A2D6RFK7-F1
#
_entry.id   AF-A0A2D6RFK7-F1
#
_cell.length_a   1.000
_cell.length_b   1.000
_cell.length_c   1.000
_cell.angle_alpha   90.00
_cell.angle_beta   90.00
_cell.angle_gamma   90.00
#
_symmetry.space_group_name_H-M   'P 1'
#
loop_
_entity.id
_entity.type
_entity.pdbx_description
1 polymer ?
#
loop_
_entity_poly.entity_id
_entity_poly.type
_entity_poly.pdbx_seq_one_letter_code
_entity_poly.pdbx_strand_id
1 'polypeptide(L)'
;MQRLFWSEHVMKNELDVKQGLTVFNQVLSKGELQEGKYQWQGLTAWHDIDGYTCYLQHNQVLVTLMFHGKYATDYPNDDAWHQFMKKIKLVAQETSV
;
A
#
# COMPACT_ATOMS: atom_id res chain seq x y z
N MET A 1 -22.80 26.82 26.43
CA MET A 1 -22.97 25.35 26.33
C MET A 1 -22.43 24.93 24.96
N GLN A 2 -21.13 24.65 24.87
CA GLN A 2 -20.47 24.33 23.59
C GLN A 2 -20.13 22.84 23.61
N ARG A 3 -20.90 22.04 22.86
CA ARG A 3 -20.55 20.64 22.58
C ARG A 3 -19.79 20.65 21.26
N LEU A 4 -18.47 20.72 21.37
CA LEU A 4 -17.55 20.53 20.25
C LEU A 4 -17.83 19.14 19.68
N PHE A 5 -18.37 19.10 18.46
CA PHE A 5 -18.44 17.89 17.66
C PHE A 5 -17.01 17.50 17.29
N TRP A 6 -16.42 16.63 18.09
CA TRP A 6 -15.26 15.87 17.65
C TRP A 6 -15.75 14.86 16.61
N SER A 7 -15.63 15.18 15.33
CA SER A 7 -15.65 14.15 14.29
C SER A 7 -14.32 13.41 14.38
N GLU A 8 -14.31 12.36 15.18
CA GLU A 8 -13.26 11.34 15.13
C GLU A 8 -13.37 10.65 13.76
N HIS A 9 -12.70 11.21 12.75
CA HIS A 9 -12.48 10.52 11.48
C HIS A 9 -11.50 9.39 11.78
N VAL A 10 -12.04 8.26 12.22
CA VAL A 10 -11.30 7.01 12.39
C VAL A 10 -11.05 6.44 11.00
N MET A 11 -10.10 7.00 10.27
CA MET A 11 -9.46 6.36 9.11
C MET A 11 -8.42 5.34 9.61
N LYS A 12 -8.80 4.49 10.56
CA LYS A 12 -7.88 3.51 11.15
C LYS A 12 -8.19 2.15 10.53
N ASN A 13 -7.38 1.76 9.54
CA ASN A 13 -7.21 0.38 9.03
C ASN A 13 -8.04 -0.06 7.81
N GLU A 14 -8.16 0.76 6.76
CA GLU A 14 -8.68 0.25 5.48
C GLU A 14 -7.71 -0.72 4.79
N LEU A 15 -6.40 -0.46 4.91
CA LEU A 15 -5.37 -1.38 4.44
C LEU A 15 -4.93 -2.30 5.57
N ASP A 16 -5.08 -3.60 5.35
CA ASP A 16 -4.45 -4.63 6.18
C ASP A 16 -2.96 -4.74 5.79
N VAL A 17 -2.06 -4.57 6.76
CA VAL A 17 -0.61 -4.60 6.50
C VAL A 17 -0.15 -5.94 5.94
N LYS A 18 -0.75 -7.06 6.36
CA LYS A 18 -0.43 -8.38 5.79
C LYS A 18 -0.85 -8.44 4.34
N GLN A 19 -2.02 -7.89 3.99
CA GLN A 19 -2.45 -7.78 2.59
C GLN A 19 -1.46 -6.95 1.76
N GLY A 20 -1.02 -5.79 2.28
CA GLY A 20 0.01 -4.98 1.65
C GLY A 20 1.32 -5.75 1.41
N LEU A 21 1.79 -6.49 2.42
CA LEU A 21 2.98 -7.33 2.33
C LEU A 21 2.82 -8.50 1.35
N THR A 22 1.65 -9.13 1.29
CA THR A 22 1.34 -10.17 0.31
C THR A 22 1.44 -9.63 -1.11
N VAL A 23 0.84 -8.47 -1.39
CA VAL A 23 0.94 -7.83 -2.71
C VAL A 23 2.37 -7.41 -3.01
N PHE A 24 3.07 -6.81 -2.06
CA PHE A 24 4.48 -6.46 -2.19
C PHE A 24 5.34 -7.66 -2.63
N ASN A 25 5.21 -8.80 -1.92
CA ASN A 25 5.93 -10.03 -2.27
C ASN A 25 5.56 -10.58 -3.65
N GLN A 26 4.30 -10.45 -4.08
CA GLN A 26 3.90 -10.83 -5.43
C GLN A 26 4.55 -9.94 -6.49
N VAL A 27 4.62 -8.62 -6.25
CA VAL A 27 5.30 -7.69 -7.18
C VAL A 27 6.79 -8.01 -7.25
N LEU A 28 7.44 -8.33 -6.13
CA LEU A 28 8.86 -8.75 -6.15
C LEU A 28 9.07 -10.08 -6.91
N SER A 29 8.15 -11.03 -6.76
CA SER A 29 8.27 -12.39 -7.31
C SER A 29 7.92 -12.47 -8.80
N LYS A 30 6.90 -11.74 -9.23
CA LYS A 30 6.33 -11.78 -10.59
C LYS A 30 6.70 -10.56 -11.44
N GLY A 31 7.23 -9.51 -10.83
CA GLY A 31 7.55 -8.26 -11.49
C GLY A 31 8.93 -8.24 -12.13
N GLU A 32 9.11 -7.25 -13.00
CA GLU A 32 10.39 -6.99 -13.64
C GLU A 32 11.16 -5.93 -12.85
N LEU A 33 12.45 -6.16 -12.64
CA LEU A 33 13.34 -5.20 -12.00
C LEU A 33 13.72 -4.10 -13.01
N GLN A 34 13.32 -2.87 -12.73
CA GLN A 34 13.63 -1.69 -13.52
C GLN A 34 14.10 -0.57 -12.58
N GLU A 35 15.31 -0.06 -12.80
CA GLU A 35 15.90 1.06 -12.03
C GLU A 35 15.88 0.84 -10.50
N GLY A 36 16.10 -0.41 -10.06
CA GLY A 36 16.11 -0.75 -8.63
C GLY A 36 14.72 -0.91 -8.01
N LYS A 37 13.65 -0.90 -8.82
CA LYS A 37 12.27 -1.14 -8.38
C LYS A 37 11.63 -2.27 -9.17
N TYR A 38 10.79 -3.05 -8.53
CA TYR A 38 10.03 -4.11 -9.19
C TYR A 38 8.70 -3.56 -9.67
N GLN A 39 8.36 -3.84 -10.93
CA GLN A 39 7.10 -3.41 -11.52
C GLN A 39 6.27 -4.61 -11.95
N TRP A 40 5.02 -4.67 -11.49
CA TRP A 40 4.09 -5.72 -11.87
C TRP A 40 2.65 -5.24 -11.84
N GLN A 41 1.90 -5.48 -12.92
CA GLN A 41 0.52 -5.04 -13.10
C GLN A 41 0.26 -3.54 -12.78
N GLY A 42 1.22 -2.65 -13.02
CA GLY A 42 1.11 -1.23 -12.69
C GLY A 42 1.31 -0.89 -11.21
N LEU A 43 1.68 -1.86 -10.38
CA LEU A 43 2.24 -1.63 -9.06
C LEU A 43 3.76 -1.54 -9.17
N THR A 44 4.35 -0.66 -8.38
CA THR A 44 5.80 -0.55 -8.20
C THR A 44 6.14 -0.86 -6.76
N ALA A 45 7.08 -1.77 -6.52
CA ALA A 45 7.52 -2.18 -5.20
C ALA A 45 9.04 -2.06 -5.08
N TRP A 46 9.51 -1.56 -3.94
CA TRP A 46 10.93 -1.55 -3.59
C TRP A 46 11.08 -1.54 -2.08
N HIS A 47 12.29 -1.82 -1.60
CA HIS A 47 12.60 -1.73 -0.18
C HIS A 47 13.85 -0.88 0.03
N ASP A 48 14.01 -0.37 1.24
CA ASP A 48 15.24 0.30 1.64
C ASP A 48 16.42 -0.70 1.71
N ILE A 49 17.65 -0.19 1.75
CA ILE A 49 18.90 -0.95 1.72
C ILE A 49 18.98 -1.95 2.89
N ASP A 50 18.43 -1.59 4.04
CA ASP A 50 18.39 -2.42 5.23
C ASP A 50 17.24 -3.45 5.23
N GLY A 51 16.32 -3.36 4.27
CA GLY A 51 15.14 -4.20 4.15
C GLY A 51 14.07 -3.95 5.21
N TYR A 52 14.21 -2.91 6.05
CA TYR A 52 13.25 -2.63 7.12
C TYR A 52 12.03 -1.82 6.64
N THR A 53 12.13 -1.15 5.50
CA THR A 53 11.01 -0.38 4.96
C THR A 53 10.67 -0.87 3.58
N CYS A 54 9.41 -1.29 3.40
CA CYS A 54 8.89 -1.72 2.10
C CYS A 54 7.97 -0.64 1.55
N TYR A 55 8.10 -0.35 0.27
CA TYR A 55 7.32 0.66 -0.42
C TYR A 55 6.48 0.00 -1.49
N LEU A 56 5.22 0.41 -1.58
CA LEU A 56 4.28 -0.04 -2.59
C LEU A 56 3.57 1.17 -3.18
N GLN A 57 3.74 1.38 -4.48
CA GLN A 57 3.22 2.53 -5.19
C GLN A 57 2.28 2.10 -6.32
N HIS A 58 1.21 2.86 -6.50
CA HIS A 58 0.37 2.82 -7.70
C HIS A 58 -0.11 4.22 -8.03
N ASN A 59 0.11 4.68 -9.26
CA ASN A 59 -0.20 6.04 -9.70
C ASN A 59 0.40 7.08 -8.74
N GLN A 60 -0.45 7.90 -8.12
CA GLN A 60 -0.11 8.98 -7.18
C GLN A 60 -0.19 8.54 -5.70
N VAL A 61 -0.35 7.24 -5.43
CA VAL A 61 -0.43 6.71 -4.06
C VAL A 61 0.85 5.95 -3.75
N LEU A 62 1.48 6.33 -2.64
CA LEU A 62 2.60 5.62 -2.04
C LEU A 62 2.19 5.10 -0.66
N VAL A 63 2.37 3.80 -0.46
CA VAL A 63 2.25 3.15 0.85
C VAL A 63 3.62 2.72 1.31
N THR A 64 3.98 3.16 2.51
CA THR A 64 5.21 2.75 3.20
C THR A 64 4.84 1.77 4.30
N LEU A 65 5.20 0.51 4.12
CA LEU A 65 5.00 -0.57 5.09
C LEU A 65 6.22 -0.64 6.00
N MET A 66 5.98 -0.46 7.30
CA MET A 66 7.00 -0.47 8.34
C MET A 66 6.81 -1.68 9.27
N PHE A 67 7.84 -1.98 10.05
CA PHE A 67 7.79 -3.05 11.05
C PHE A 67 6.74 -2.77 12.14
N HIS A 68 6.30 -3.83 12.82
CA HIS A 68 5.24 -3.80 13.84
C HIS A 68 3.84 -3.43 13.33
N GLY A 69 3.55 -3.72 12.05
CA GLY A 69 2.19 -3.57 11.52
C GLY A 69 1.77 -2.11 11.34
N LYS A 70 2.74 -1.21 11.12
CA LYS A 70 2.48 0.19 10.83
C LYS A 70 2.64 0.45 9.35
N TYR A 71 1.87 1.40 8.85
CA TYR A 71 2.04 1.91 7.51
C TYR A 71 1.82 3.41 7.48
N ALA A 72 2.46 4.08 6.53
CA ALA A 72 2.21 5.47 6.18
C ALA A 72 1.68 5.52 4.75
N THR A 73 0.82 6.50 4.48
CA THR A 73 0.19 6.70 3.18
C THR A 73 0.45 8.12 2.72
N ASP A 74 0.80 8.27 1.45
CA ASP A 74 0.90 9.56 0.78
C ASP A 74 0.04 9.48 -0.49
N TYR A 75 -1.01 10.30 -0.55
CA TYR A 75 -1.95 10.37 -1.66
C TYR A 75 -2.64 11.74 -1.71
N PRO A 76 -3.01 12.22 -2.91
CA PRO A 76 -3.55 13.57 -3.07
C PRO A 76 -5.02 13.73 -2.66
N ASN A 77 -5.81 12.65 -2.73
CA ASN A 77 -7.24 12.66 -2.42
C ASN A 77 -7.79 11.23 -2.22
N ASP A 78 -9.00 11.14 -1.68
CA ASP A 78 -9.66 9.86 -1.37
C ASP A 78 -9.97 9.00 -2.60
N ASP A 79 -10.18 9.59 -3.78
CA ASP A 79 -10.37 8.82 -5.01
C ASP A 79 -9.08 8.04 -5.37
N ALA A 80 -7.93 8.71 -5.32
CA ALA A 80 -6.63 8.06 -5.54
C ALA A 80 -6.43 6.89 -4.57
N TRP A 81 -6.76 7.09 -3.28
CA TRP A 81 -6.71 6.04 -2.27
C TRP A 81 -7.68 4.88 -2.57
N HIS A 82 -8.93 5.17 -2.93
CA HIS A 82 -9.89 4.13 -3.30
C HIS A 82 -9.45 3.30 -4.51
N GLN A 83 -8.87 3.95 -5.54
CA GLN A 83 -8.34 3.25 -6.71
C GLN A 83 -7.15 2.36 -6.34
N PHE A 84 -6.25 2.85 -5.49
CA PHE A 84 -5.16 2.06 -4.93
C PHE A 84 -5.70 0.82 -4.19
N MET A 85 -6.66 1.00 -3.29
CA MET A 85 -7.23 -0.11 -2.51
C MET A 85 -7.96 -1.14 -3.39
N LYS A 86 -8.64 -0.71 -4.45
CA LYS A 86 -9.20 -1.64 -5.46
C LYS A 86 -8.10 -2.45 -6.12
N LYS A 87 -7.01 -1.81 -6.53
CA LYS A 87 -5.88 -2.49 -7.18
C LYS A 87 -5.21 -3.51 -6.25
N ILE A 88 -4.97 -3.14 -5.00
CA ILE A 88 -4.44 -4.06 -3.98
C ILE A 88 -5.32 -5.30 -3.81
N LYS A 89 -6.64 -5.12 -3.69
CA LYS A 89 -7.57 -6.24 -3.53
C LYS A 89 -7.58 -7.18 -4.73
N LEU A 90 -7.57 -6.63 -5.95
CA LEU A 90 -7.52 -7.42 -7.18
C LEU A 90 -6.26 -8.29 -7.24
N VAL A 91 -5.09 -7.69 -6.98
CA VAL A 91 -3.80 -8.40 -7.03
C VAL A 91 -3.66 -9.39 -5.87
N ALA A 92 -4.15 -9.07 -4.68
CA ALA A 92 -4.14 -9.98 -3.54
C ALA A 92 -4.95 -11.27 -3.80
N GLN A 93 -6.06 -11.18 -4.53
CA GLN A 93 -6.95 -12.31 -4.82
C GLN A 93 -6.39 -13.26 -5.91
N GLU A 94 -5.46 -12.81 -6.73
CA GLU A 94 -4.86 -13.60 -7.82
C GLU A 94 -3.97 -14.77 -7.32
N THR A 95 -3.74 -14.88 -6.00
CA THR A 95 -2.97 -15.99 -5.40
C THR A 95 -3.82 -17.26 -5.17
N SER A 96 -5.14 -17.22 -5.39
CA SER A 96 -6.02 -18.39 -5.30
C SER A 96 -6.21 -19.08 -6.65
N VAL A 97 -5.16 -19.71 -7.16
CA VAL A 97 -5.27 -20.74 -8.22
C VAL A 97 -4.20 -21.80 -8.06
#